data_AF-A0A8X6JYJ0-F1
#
_entry.id   AF-A0A8X6JYJ0-F1
#
_cell.length_a   1.000
_cell.length_b   1.000
_cell.length_c   1.000
_cell.angle_alpha   90.00
_cell.angle_beta   90.00
_cell.angle_gamma   90.00
#
_symmetry.space_group_name_H-M   'P 1'
#
loop_
_entity.id
_entity.type
_entity.pdbx_description
1 polymer ?
#
loop_
_entity_poly.entity_id
_entity_poly.type
_entity_poly.pdbx_seq_one_letter_code
_entity_poly.pdbx_strand_id
1 'polypeptide(L)'
;MVERLHRTLKQAIRCHDTKWTESLPVVLLGLRACIKEDLNASCAEMVCGKTIVLPGEFFEPSSQTPTDPSEFLLRLRETFRTL
;
A
#
# COMPACT_ATOMS: atom_id res chain seq x y z
N MET A 1 5.51 -0.45 24.66
CA MET A 1 5.72 -0.39 23.20
C MET A 1 5.17 -1.64 22.48
N VAL A 2 5.57 -2.85 22.89
CA VAL A 2 5.15 -4.12 22.24
C VAL A 2 3.65 -4.37 22.31
N GLU A 3 3.01 -4.11 23.45
CA GLU A 3 1.57 -4.34 23.62
C GLU A 3 0.71 -3.43 22.72
N ARG A 4 1.13 -2.17 22.55
CA ARG A 4 0.47 -1.22 21.63
C ARG A 4 0.57 -1.72 20.18
N LEU A 5 1.76 -2.18 19.77
CA LEU A 5 1.97 -2.79 18.46
C LEU A 5 1.06 -4.00 18.24
N HIS A 6 1.01 -4.93 19.21
CA HIS A 6 0.13 -6.10 19.12
C HIS A 6 -1.35 -5.73 19.05
N ARG A 7 -1.78 -4.68 19.76
CA ARG A 7 -3.17 -4.20 19.69
C ARG A 7 -3.52 -3.70 18.29
N THR A 8 -2.66 -2.85 17.72
CA THR A 8 -2.85 -2.33 16.36
C THR A 8 -2.82 -3.46 15.32
N LEU A 9 -1.88 -4.41 15.46
CA LEU A 9 -1.81 -5.58 14.58
C LEU A 9 -3.10 -6.40 14.61
N LYS A 10 -3.61 -6.74 15.80
CA LYS A 10 -4.86 -7.50 15.95
C LYS A 10 -6.05 -6.75 15.37
N GLN A 11 -6.12 -5.43 15.56
CA GLN A 11 -7.17 -4.58 15.01
C GLN A 11 -7.14 -4.58 13.47
N ALA A 12 -5.96 -4.35 12.87
CA ALA A 12 -5.81 -4.36 11.43
C ALA A 12 -6.17 -5.72 10.81
N ILE A 13 -5.73 -6.83 11.41
CA ILE A 13 -6.13 -8.18 10.97
C ILE A 13 -7.66 -8.37 11.03
N ARG A 14 -8.32 -7.88 12.09
CA ARG A 14 -9.79 -7.96 12.25
C ARG A 14 -10.57 -7.15 11.21
N CYS A 15 -9.96 -6.15 10.58
CA CYS A 15 -10.61 -5.35 9.54
C CYS A 15 -10.70 -6.07 8.18
N HIS A 16 -9.96 -7.17 8.00
CA HIS A 16 -10.00 -7.97 6.78
C HIS A 16 -10.96 -9.17 6.95
N ASP A 17 -11.80 -9.41 5.95
CA ASP A 17 -12.74 -10.54 5.90
C ASP A 17 -12.08 -11.88 5.49
N THR A 18 -10.77 -11.87 5.19
CA THR A 18 -10.01 -13.04 4.76
C THR A 18 -9.38 -13.79 5.94
N LYS A 19 -8.91 -15.03 5.70
CA LYS A 19 -8.10 -15.76 6.69
C LYS A 19 -6.93 -14.87 7.13
N TRP A 20 -6.70 -14.79 8.43
CA TRP A 20 -5.67 -13.91 8.99
C TRP A 20 -4.27 -14.16 8.42
N THR A 21 -3.95 -15.39 7.99
CA THR A 21 -2.67 -15.74 7.34
C THR A 21 -2.49 -15.07 5.99
N GLU A 22 -3.58 -14.84 5.25
CA GLU A 22 -3.57 -14.23 3.92
C GLU A 22 -3.45 -12.71 4.02
N SER A 23 -4.08 -12.09 5.02
CA SER A 23 -3.99 -10.63 5.24
C SER A 23 -2.72 -10.21 5.98
N LEU A 24 -2.08 -11.12 6.73
CA LEU A 24 -0.91 -10.83 7.55
C LEU A 24 0.23 -10.13 6.80
N PRO A 25 0.65 -10.55 5.58
CA PRO A 25 1.74 -9.89 4.88
C PRO A 25 1.42 -8.43 4.55
N VAL A 26 0.19 -8.14 4.13
CA VAL A 26 -0.25 -6.79 3.77
C VAL A 26 -0.38 -5.90 5.00
N VAL A 27 -0.91 -6.45 6.10
CA VAL A 27 -1.03 -5.73 7.37
C VAL A 27 0.36 -5.37 7.92
N LEU A 28 1.30 -6.31 7.91
CA LEU A 28 2.67 -6.07 8.36
C LEU A 28 3.39 -5.05 7.47
N LEU A 29 3.17 -5.10 6.16
CA LEU A 29 3.72 -4.12 5.22
C LEU A 29 3.22 -2.71 5.56
N GLY A 30 1.90 -2.53 5.71
CA GLY A 30 1.31 -1.24 6.07
C GLY A 30 1.83 -0.70 7.40
N LEU A 31 1.92 -1.55 8.43
CA LEU A 31 2.45 -1.16 9.75
C LEU A 31 3.93 -0.76 9.71
N ARG A 32 4.72 -1.33 8.80
CA ARG A 32 6.14 -0.99 8.65
C ARG A 32 6.36 0.26 7.82
N ALA A 33 5.51 0.50 6.82
CA ALA A 33 5.57 1.65 5.93
C ALA A 33 4.94 2.92 6.52
N CYS A 34 4.08 2.79 7.52
CA CYS A 34 3.44 3.92 8.18
C CYS A 34 4.49 4.81 8.86
N ILE A 35 4.47 6.11 8.54
CA ILE A 35 5.30 7.13 9.17
C ILE A 35 4.88 7.26 10.63
N LYS A 36 5.86 7.16 11.54
CA LYS A 36 5.66 7.52 12.95
C LYS A 36 6.00 8.99 13.14
N GLU A 37 5.01 9.77 13.52
CA GLU A 37 5.15 11.21 13.77
C GLU A 37 6.24 11.51 14.81
N ASP A 38 6.32 10.72 15.89
CA ASP A 38 7.34 10.87 16.93
C ASP A 38 8.79 10.74 16.42
N LEU A 39 8.98 9.97 15.34
CA LEU A 39 10.29 9.66 14.75
C LEU A 39 10.52 10.38 13.43
N ASN A 40 9.49 11.03 12.88
CA ASN A 40 9.43 11.57 11.53
C ASN A 40 9.94 10.60 10.44
N ALA A 41 9.75 9.29 10.65
CA ALA A 41 10.22 8.22 9.79
C ALA A 41 9.37 6.95 9.99
N SER A 42 9.31 6.08 8.97
CA SER A 42 8.69 4.76 9.08
C SER A 42 9.66 3.71 9.65
N CYS A 43 9.12 2.63 10.22
CA CYS A 43 9.95 1.53 10.72
C CYS A 43 10.76 0.87 9.58
N ALA A 44 10.19 0.79 8.38
CA ALA A 44 10.87 0.25 7.21
C ALA A 44 12.06 1.14 6.79
N GLU A 45 11.88 2.46 6.80
CA GLU A 45 12.95 3.42 6.51
C GLU A 45 14.10 3.33 7.50
N MET A 46 13.80 3.21 8.80
CA MET A 46 14.83 3.10 9.83
C MET A 46 15.69 1.84 9.66
N VAL A 47 15.11 0.75 9.17
CA VAL A 47 15.82 -0.53 8.97
C VAL A 47 16.57 -0.55 7.64
N CYS A 48 15.95 -0.03 6.57
CA CYS A 48 16.50 -0.08 5.22
C CYS A 48 17.41 1.13 4.89
N GLY A 49 17.37 2.19 5.70
CA GLY A 49 18.08 3.45 5.46
C GLY A 49 17.57 4.28 4.28
N LYS A 50 16.45 3.85 3.66
CA LYS A 50 15.82 4.47 2.49
C LYS A 50 14.31 4.26 2.54
N THR A 51 13.56 5.16 1.92
CA THR A 51 12.11 5.03 1.73
C THR A 51 11.80 3.79 0.91
N ILE A 52 10.91 2.95 1.41
CA ILE A 52 10.45 1.75 0.71
C ILE A 52 9.37 2.14 -0.29
N VAL A 53 9.46 1.62 -1.52
CA VAL A 53 8.43 1.83 -2.54
C VAL A 53 7.31 0.81 -2.31
N LEU A 54 6.10 1.29 -2.07
CA LEU A 54 4.94 0.42 -1.92
C LEU A 54 4.44 -0.10 -3.28
N PRO A 55 3.78 -1.25 -3.35
CA PRO A 55 3.21 -1.76 -4.60
C PRO A 55 2.29 -0.76 -5.31
N GLY A 56 1.59 0.10 -4.57
CA GLY A 56 0.74 1.16 -5.13
C GLY A 56 1.50 2.39 -5.64
N GLU A 57 2.75 2.58 -5.22
CA GLU A 57 3.62 3.68 -5.67
C GLU A 57 4.54 3.28 -6.83
N PHE A 58 4.49 2.00 -7.24
CA PHE A 58 5.30 1.50 -8.34
C PHE A 58 4.95 2.17 -9.68
N PHE A 59 3.69 2.58 -9.84
CA PHE A 59 3.22 3.26 -11.03
C PHE A 59 3.31 4.77 -10.82
N GLU A 60 3.91 5.47 -11.79
CA GLU A 60 3.87 6.92 -11.81
C GLU A 60 2.41 7.39 -11.93
N PRO A 61 1.97 8.36 -11.11
CA PRO A 61 0.63 8.92 -11.25
C PRO A 61 0.52 9.55 -12.64
N SER A 62 -0.37 9.02 -13.47
CA SER A 62 -0.65 9.61 -14.77
C SER A 62 -1.27 10.99 -14.56
N SER A 63 -0.65 12.05 -15.09
CA SER A 63 -1.19 13.42 -15.09
C SER A 63 -2.56 13.54 -15.78
N GLN A 64 -2.98 12.49 -16.48
CA GLN A 64 -4.29 12.36 -17.12
C GLN A 64 -5.20 11.54 -16.21
N THR A 65 -5.88 12.18 -15.26
CA THR A 65 -7.06 11.57 -14.65
C THR A 65 -8.14 11.48 -15.74
N PRO A 66 -8.58 10.29 -16.15
CA PRO A 66 -9.68 10.19 -17.10
C PRO A 66 -10.92 10.79 -16.43
N THR A 67 -11.39 11.92 -16.96
CA THR A 67 -12.60 12.59 -16.48
C THR A 67 -13.83 11.69 -16.60
N ASP A 68 -13.78 10.72 -17.51
CA ASP A 68 -14.84 9.73 -17.75
C ASP A 68 -14.28 8.29 -17.76
N PRO A 69 -14.92 7.33 -17.05
CA PRO A 69 -14.50 5.92 -17.03
C PRO A 69 -14.42 5.26 -18.41
N SER A 70 -15.21 5.72 -19.38
CA SER A 70 -15.22 5.15 -20.74
C SER A 70 -13.94 5.51 -21.51
N GLU A 71 -13.40 6.70 -21.29
CA GLU A 71 -12.13 7.13 -21.90
C GLU A 71 -10.96 6.23 -21.44
N PHE A 72 -10.95 5.86 -20.15
CA PHE A 72 -9.97 4.92 -19.61
C PHE A 72 -10.06 3.55 -20.29
N LEU A 73 -11.28 3.00 -20.39
CA LEU A 73 -11.51 1.69 -21.00
C LEU A 73 -11.14 1.66 -22.48
N LEU A 74 -11.39 2.76 -23.21
CA LEU A 74 -10.99 2.89 -24.61
C LEU A 74 -9.46 2.85 -24.75
N ARG A 75 -8.74 3.66 -23.97
CA ARG A 75 -7.27 3.67 -23.97
C ARG A 75 -6.69 2.31 -23.59
N LEU A 76 -7.20 1.69 -22.53
CA LEU A 76 -6.78 0.36 -22.08
C LEU A 76 -6.92 -0.67 -23.21
N ARG A 77 -8.08 -0.67 -23.89
CA ARG A 77 -8.36 -1.58 -25.01
C ARG A 77 -7.43 -1.35 -26.20
N GLU A 78 -7.10 -0.10 -26.50
CA GLU A 78 -6.15 0.22 -27.57
C GLU A 78 -4.74 -0.25 -27.23
N THR A 79 -4.26 0.00 -26.01
CA THR A 79 -2.95 -0.45 -25.55
C THR A 79 -2.81 -1.98 -25.65
N PHE A 80 -3.81 -2.73 -25.20
CA PHE A 80 -3.82 -4.20 -25.29
C PHE A 80 -3.91 -4.75 -26.73
N ARG A 81 -4.37 -3.95 -27.70
CA ARG A 81 -4.37 -4.34 -29.13
C ARG A 81 -3.04 -4.05 -29.82
N THR A 82 -2.25 -3.12 -29.28
CA THR A 82 -0.95 -2.72 -29.82
C THR A 82 0.23 -3.46 -29.19
N LEU A 83 -0.01 -4.24 -28.13
CA LEU A 83 0.90 -5.28 -27.65
C LEU A 83 0.73 -6.56 -28.48
#